data_AF-A0A954FBZ0-F1
#
_entry.id   AF-A0A954FBZ0-F1
#
_cell.length_a   1.000
_cell.length_b   1.000
_cell.length_c   1.000
_cell.angle_alpha   90.00
_cell.angle_beta   90.00
_cell.angle_gamma   90.00
#
_symmetry.space_group_name_H-M   'P 1'
#
loop_
_entity.id
_entity.type
_entity.pdbx_description
1 polymer ?
#
loop_
_entity_poly.entity_id
_entity_poly.type
_entity_poly.pdbx_seq_one_letter_code
_entity_poly.pdbx_strand_id
1 'polypeptide(L)'
;MMLTAFNLPEETDELQQWLDDLLIKPELTSVVSQLSAVHASNSIEEMSLEQILQEQADAVLQQGCRELSSQQIQQLLTHPERLLELQERLFLEGGTFWQERILAASDDAEVKQSQQWLQNQMETPQSAEEKVEVQQAPAYKTVSYRKIGLLGFVSAALILLAVFLNQEPAPAPGWGWNRPGALTADIPAPEYLNKLADSAEEWFNKPTDTRAALETRLKQFRAGCETLINAPHPQLSATDRAWLVERCQVWAGKLDAQIVALNQGADLKTADAEADALIRKLVDALRNRATTVS
;
A
#
# COMPACT_ATOMS: atom_id res chain seq x y z
N MET A 1 21.93 6.94 3.14
CA MET A 1 20.83 7.74 2.55
C MET A 1 21.42 8.45 1.35
N MET A 2 21.08 8.02 0.15
CA MET A 2 21.65 8.55 -1.10
C MET A 2 20.56 9.38 -1.76
N LEU A 3 20.81 10.67 -1.96
CA LEU A 3 19.83 11.61 -2.49
C LEU A 3 19.75 11.42 -4.02
N THR A 4 18.86 10.55 -4.49
CA THR A 4 18.72 10.22 -5.93
C THR A 4 18.41 11.45 -6.78
N ALA A 5 17.70 12.44 -6.22
CA ALA A 5 17.39 13.71 -6.88
C ALA A 5 18.62 14.61 -7.11
N PHE A 6 19.75 14.38 -6.42
CA PHE A 6 20.98 15.17 -6.58
C PHE A 6 21.98 14.56 -7.57
N ASN A 7 21.68 13.40 -8.17
CA ASN A 7 22.48 12.75 -9.21
C ASN A 7 21.72 12.76 -10.55
N LEU A 8 21.17 13.91 -10.93
CA LEU A 8 20.56 14.10 -12.25
C LEU A 8 21.65 14.08 -13.33
N PRO A 9 21.57 13.20 -14.34
CA PRO A 9 22.48 13.25 -15.48
C PRO A 9 22.36 14.59 -16.23
N GLU A 10 23.45 15.07 -16.81
CA GLU A 10 23.48 16.33 -17.58
C GLU A 10 23.06 16.13 -19.05
N GLU A 11 23.29 14.92 -19.58
CA GLU A 11 23.01 14.57 -20.97
C GLU A 11 21.55 14.10 -21.14
N THR A 12 20.90 14.52 -22.24
CA THR A 12 19.47 14.22 -22.48
C THR A 12 19.21 12.72 -22.61
N ASP A 13 20.06 11.98 -23.32
CA ASP A 13 19.90 10.53 -23.50
C ASP A 13 20.05 9.77 -22.18
N GLU A 14 20.96 10.23 -21.31
CA GLU A 14 21.16 9.67 -19.97
C GLU A 14 19.98 9.99 -19.04
N LEU A 15 19.40 11.19 -19.16
CA LEU A 15 18.20 11.60 -18.43
C LEU A 15 16.97 10.78 -18.83
N GLN A 16 16.79 10.53 -20.12
CA GLN A 16 15.71 9.67 -20.62
C GLN A 16 15.84 8.25 -20.05
N GLN A 17 17.06 7.69 -20.08
CA GLN A 17 17.31 6.36 -19.55
C GLN A 17 17.14 6.29 -18.02
N TRP A 18 17.53 7.35 -17.31
CA TRP A 18 17.32 7.48 -15.87
C TRP A 18 15.84 7.59 -15.50
N LEU A 19 15.04 8.32 -16.29
CA LEU A 19 13.60 8.42 -16.09
C LEU A 19 12.92 7.06 -16.26
N ASP A 20 13.32 6.28 -17.27
CA ASP A 20 12.78 4.93 -17.47
C ASP A 20 13.00 4.04 -16.23
N ASP A 21 14.20 4.09 -15.65
CA ASP A 21 14.54 3.29 -14.48
C ASP A 21 13.90 3.82 -13.20
N LEU A 22 13.65 5.13 -13.12
CA LEU A 22 12.99 5.74 -11.97
C LEU A 22 11.49 5.40 -11.96
N LEU A 23 10.82 5.42 -13.11
CA LEU A 23 9.38 5.20 -13.23
C LEU A 23 8.96 3.76 -12.88
N ILE A 24 9.86 2.79 -12.94
CA ILE A 24 9.58 1.40 -12.54
C ILE A 24 9.95 1.10 -11.08
N LYS A 25 10.57 2.05 -10.37
CA LYS A 25 11.00 1.85 -8.98
C LYS A 25 9.87 2.12 -7.98
N PRO A 26 9.78 1.31 -6.91
CA PRO A 26 8.77 1.52 -5.87
C PRO A 26 9.03 2.80 -5.04
N GLU A 27 10.26 3.32 -5.03
CA GLU A 27 10.61 4.52 -4.24
C GLU A 27 10.31 5.86 -4.95
N LEU A 28 9.56 5.87 -6.07
CA LEU A 28 9.26 7.09 -6.83
C LEU A 28 8.69 8.22 -5.95
N THR A 29 7.79 7.90 -5.02
CA THR A 29 7.20 8.85 -4.06
C THR A 29 8.25 9.60 -3.24
N SER A 30 9.36 8.94 -2.87
CA SER A 30 10.46 9.57 -2.12
C SER A 30 11.22 10.58 -2.99
N VAL A 31 11.39 10.28 -4.28
CA VAL A 31 12.07 11.16 -5.24
C VAL A 31 11.18 12.36 -5.58
N VAL A 32 9.89 12.14 -5.78
CA VAL A 32 8.90 13.19 -5.99
C VAL A 32 8.90 14.20 -4.84
N SER A 33 8.88 13.71 -3.59
CA SER A 33 8.95 14.59 -2.41
C SER A 33 10.22 15.45 -2.38
N GLN A 34 11.37 14.90 -2.78
CA GLN A 34 12.63 15.64 -2.86
C GLN A 34 12.60 16.70 -3.96
N LEU A 35 12.11 16.36 -5.16
CA LEU A 35 11.97 17.29 -6.28
C LEU A 35 10.97 18.42 -5.96
N SER A 36 9.84 18.10 -5.32
CA SER A 36 8.86 19.09 -4.88
C SER A 36 9.45 20.08 -3.89
N ALA A 37 10.31 19.62 -2.97
CA ALA A 37 10.99 20.51 -2.01
C ALA A 37 11.96 21.48 -2.70
N VAL A 38 12.58 21.07 -3.81
CA VAL A 38 13.50 21.92 -4.61
C VAL A 38 12.73 22.92 -5.48
N HIS A 39 11.59 22.52 -6.03
CA HIS A 39 10.82 23.33 -6.99
C HIS A 39 9.60 24.06 -6.40
N ALA A 40 9.42 24.05 -5.08
CA ALA A 40 8.27 24.63 -4.36
C ALA A 40 7.97 26.12 -4.67
N SER A 41 8.90 26.86 -5.26
CA SER A 41 8.72 28.28 -5.63
C SER A 41 8.27 28.52 -7.08
N ASN A 42 8.20 27.47 -7.92
CA ASN A 42 7.87 27.58 -9.35
C ASN A 42 6.44 27.13 -9.70
N SER A 43 5.67 26.59 -8.76
CA SER A 43 4.33 26.01 -8.96
C SER A 43 3.20 27.05 -9.04
N ILE A 44 3.30 28.04 -9.92
CA ILE A 44 2.20 29.02 -10.12
C ILE A 44 1.24 28.58 -11.24
N GLU A 45 1.63 27.65 -12.11
CA GLU A 45 0.77 27.08 -13.17
C GLU A 45 0.78 25.55 -13.08
N GLU A 46 -0.37 24.94 -12.76
CA GLU A 46 -0.56 23.48 -12.78
C GLU A 46 -0.66 23.00 -14.23
N MET A 47 0.47 22.63 -14.84
CA MET A 47 0.47 21.93 -16.14
C MET A 47 -0.03 20.49 -15.97
N SER A 48 -0.91 20.02 -16.85
CA SER A 48 -1.36 18.62 -16.87
C SER A 48 -0.33 17.70 -17.53
N LEU A 49 -0.39 16.40 -17.23
CA LEU A 49 0.50 15.40 -17.83
C LEU A 49 0.38 15.39 -19.36
N GLU A 50 -0.83 15.50 -19.91
CA GLU A 50 -1.09 15.56 -21.35
C GLU A 50 -0.47 16.80 -21.99
N GLN A 51 -0.48 17.93 -21.28
CA GLN A 51 0.14 19.17 -21.78
C GLN A 51 1.66 19.09 -21.83
N ILE A 52 2.26 18.30 -20.94
CA ILE A 52 3.71 18.05 -20.89
C ILE A 52 4.11 17.02 -21.95
N LEU A 53 3.41 15.89 -22.04
CA LEU A 53 3.74 14.80 -22.98
C LEU A 53 3.32 15.11 -24.43
N GLN A 54 2.28 15.90 -24.62
CA GLN A 54 1.75 16.30 -25.93
C GLN A 54 1.51 15.08 -26.83
N GLU A 55 1.99 15.12 -28.07
CA GLU A 55 1.86 14.03 -29.05
C GLU A 55 2.68 12.78 -28.70
N GLN A 56 3.58 12.87 -27.70
CA GLN A 56 4.48 11.79 -27.31
C GLN A 56 3.91 10.87 -26.22
N ALA A 57 2.69 11.13 -25.73
CA ALA A 57 2.08 10.33 -24.66
C ALA A 57 2.04 8.82 -24.99
N ASP A 58 1.51 8.48 -26.18
CA ASP A 58 1.44 7.09 -26.63
C ASP A 58 2.84 6.50 -26.87
N ALA A 59 3.75 7.30 -27.41
CA ALA A 59 5.12 6.87 -27.67
C ALA A 59 5.86 6.53 -26.36
N VAL A 60 5.68 7.33 -25.31
CA VAL A 60 6.24 7.07 -23.97
C VAL A 60 5.67 5.79 -23.38
N LEU A 61 4.36 5.56 -23.49
CA LEU A 61 3.73 4.33 -23.01
C LEU A 61 4.19 3.08 -23.77
N GLN A 62 4.62 3.20 -25.03
CA GLN A 62 5.04 2.05 -25.84
C GLN A 62 6.55 1.81 -25.87
N GLN A 63 7.36 2.87 -25.78
CA GLN A 63 8.79 2.83 -26.13
C GLN A 63 9.71 3.48 -25.09
N GLY A 64 9.16 4.01 -23.99
CA GLY A 64 9.94 4.68 -22.95
C GLY A 64 10.12 6.17 -23.16
N CYS A 65 10.86 6.81 -22.27
CA CYS A 65 11.09 8.26 -22.24
C CYS A 65 12.02 8.75 -23.35
N ARG A 66 12.46 7.88 -24.27
CA ARG A 66 13.40 8.20 -25.35
C ARG A 66 12.88 9.23 -26.34
N GLU A 67 11.57 9.30 -26.50
CA GLU A 67 10.90 10.24 -27.40
C GLU A 67 10.65 11.61 -26.74
N LEU A 68 10.99 11.77 -25.45
CA LEU A 68 10.84 13.04 -24.76
C LEU A 68 11.97 13.99 -25.11
N SER A 69 11.60 15.21 -25.51
CA SER A 69 12.54 16.31 -25.65
C SER A 69 13.06 16.80 -24.29
N SER A 70 14.22 17.45 -24.28
CA SER A 70 14.82 18.01 -23.05
C SER A 70 13.87 18.97 -22.32
N GLN A 71 13.05 19.72 -23.06
CA GLN A 71 12.05 20.62 -22.48
C GLN A 71 10.96 19.85 -21.71
N GLN A 72 10.48 18.73 -22.27
CA GLN A 72 9.44 17.92 -21.64
C GLN A 72 9.97 17.20 -20.39
N ILE A 73 11.21 16.71 -20.45
CA ILE A 73 11.91 16.14 -19.30
C ILE A 73 12.03 17.19 -18.19
N GLN A 74 12.46 18.40 -18.53
CA GLN A 74 12.55 19.50 -17.56
C GLN A 74 11.19 19.81 -16.94
N GLN A 75 10.12 19.86 -17.74
CA GLN A 75 8.77 20.09 -17.26
C GLN A 75 8.29 18.99 -16.29
N LEU A 76 8.57 17.71 -16.58
CA LEU A 76 8.28 16.61 -15.65
C LEU A 76 9.04 16.72 -14.33
N LEU A 77 10.30 17.16 -14.36
CA LEU A 77 11.11 17.34 -13.15
C LEU A 77 10.66 18.55 -12.32
N THR A 78 10.16 19.60 -12.97
CA THR A 78 9.59 20.79 -12.28
C THR A 78 8.15 20.59 -11.81
N HIS A 79 7.44 19.60 -12.36
CA HIS A 79 6.09 19.16 -11.97
C HIS A 79 6.12 17.70 -11.48
N PRO A 80 6.83 17.40 -10.38
CA PRO A 80 7.17 16.04 -9.98
C PRO A 80 5.94 15.17 -9.63
N GLU A 81 4.80 15.77 -9.26
CA GLU A 81 3.53 15.06 -9.09
C GLU A 81 3.06 14.34 -10.36
N ARG A 82 3.42 14.85 -11.54
CA ARG A 82 3.07 14.25 -12.84
C ARG A 82 3.85 12.97 -13.13
N LEU A 83 4.97 12.74 -12.44
CA LEU A 83 5.71 11.47 -12.54
C LEU A 83 4.92 10.31 -11.92
N LEU A 84 4.16 10.55 -10.84
CA LEU A 84 3.29 9.53 -10.22
C LEU A 84 2.13 9.18 -11.14
N GLU A 85 1.50 10.20 -11.73
CA GLU A 85 0.43 10.03 -12.72
C GLU A 85 0.92 9.26 -13.95
N LEU A 86 2.14 9.55 -14.43
CA LEU A 86 2.76 8.81 -15.53
C LEU A 86 3.05 7.34 -15.15
N GLN A 87 3.55 7.08 -13.94
CA GLN A 87 3.79 5.72 -13.45
C GLN A 87 2.48 4.91 -13.38
N GLU A 88 1.39 5.50 -12.90
CA GLU A 88 0.08 4.85 -12.87
C GLU A 88 -0.37 4.46 -14.29
N ARG A 89 -0.28 5.38 -15.25
CA ARG A 89 -0.65 5.10 -16.65
C ARG A 89 0.26 4.05 -17.29
N LEU A 90 1.55 4.07 -16.99
CA LEU A 90 2.51 3.07 -17.45
C LEU A 90 2.16 1.67 -16.94
N PHE A 91 1.74 1.53 -15.68
CA PHE A 91 1.33 0.23 -15.14
C PHE A 91 -0.01 -0.27 -15.69
N LEU A 92 -0.91 0.63 -16.11
CA LEU A 92 -2.22 0.27 -16.65
C LEU A 92 -2.20 0.04 -18.17
N GLU A 93 -1.46 0.86 -18.91
CA GLU A 93 -1.53 0.99 -20.37
C GLU A 93 -0.18 0.77 -21.06
N GLY A 94 0.89 0.52 -20.29
CA GLY A 94 2.24 0.35 -20.80
C GLY A 94 2.41 -0.85 -21.74
N GLY A 95 3.11 -0.60 -22.84
CA GLY A 95 3.47 -1.59 -23.85
C GLY A 95 4.54 -2.59 -23.39
N THR A 96 4.97 -3.43 -24.33
CA THR A 96 5.94 -4.51 -24.09
C THR A 96 7.26 -4.01 -23.52
N PHE A 97 7.69 -2.81 -23.92
CA PHE A 97 8.90 -2.17 -23.40
C PHE A 97 8.91 -2.10 -21.86
N TRP A 98 7.83 -1.60 -21.26
CA TRP A 98 7.73 -1.46 -19.81
C TRP A 98 7.54 -2.80 -19.11
N GLN A 99 6.75 -3.70 -19.70
CA GLN A 99 6.52 -5.04 -19.16
C GLN A 99 7.84 -5.81 -19.05
N GLU A 100 8.68 -5.77 -20.08
CA GLU A 100 10.00 -6.41 -20.06
C GLU A 100 10.92 -5.81 -18.99
N ARG A 101 10.91 -4.49 -18.82
CA ARG A 101 11.71 -3.82 -17.78
C ARG A 101 11.23 -4.11 -16.36
N ILE A 102 9.92 -4.12 -16.13
CA ILE A 102 9.34 -4.46 -14.83
C ILE A 102 9.66 -5.91 -14.45
N LEU A 103 9.57 -6.83 -15.42
CA LEU A 103 9.95 -8.22 -15.23
C LEU A 103 11.46 -8.36 -14.96
N ALA A 104 12.30 -7.62 -15.67
CA ALA A 104 13.74 -7.62 -15.45
C ALA A 104 14.16 -6.96 -14.12
N ALA A 105 13.37 -6.02 -13.62
CA ALA A 105 13.59 -5.36 -12.32
C ALA A 105 13.04 -6.18 -11.14
N SER A 106 12.19 -7.17 -11.41
CA SER A 106 11.72 -8.12 -10.39
C SER A 106 12.87 -9.08 -10.06
N ASP A 107 13.37 -9.04 -8.83
CA ASP A 107 14.53 -9.84 -8.44
C ASP A 107 14.20 -11.34 -8.46
N ASP A 108 14.74 -12.06 -9.45
CA ASP A 108 14.60 -13.51 -9.64
C ASP A 108 14.95 -14.31 -8.37
N ALA A 109 15.75 -13.75 -7.46
CA ALA A 109 16.11 -14.35 -6.18
C ALA A 109 14.92 -14.44 -5.22
N GLU A 110 14.13 -13.37 -5.08
CA GLU A 110 12.94 -13.36 -4.21
C GLU A 110 11.83 -14.27 -4.77
N VAL A 111 11.69 -14.30 -6.11
CA VAL A 111 10.73 -15.17 -6.79
C VAL A 111 11.10 -16.65 -6.63
N LYS A 112 12.39 -17.01 -6.74
CA LYS A 112 12.86 -18.39 -6.53
C LYS A 112 12.71 -18.86 -5.08
N GLN A 113 12.96 -17.98 -4.11
CA GLN A 113 12.77 -18.30 -2.69
C GLN A 113 11.29 -18.54 -2.37
N SER A 114 10.39 -17.74 -2.96
CA SER A 114 8.95 -17.90 -2.85
C SER A 114 8.44 -19.18 -3.51
N GLN A 115 9.00 -19.56 -4.67
CA GLN A 115 8.71 -20.83 -5.35
C GLN A 115 9.20 -22.05 -4.56
N GLN A 116 10.40 -21.99 -3.98
CA GLN A 116 10.93 -23.07 -3.13
C GLN A 116 10.06 -23.26 -1.87
N TRP A 117 9.59 -22.17 -1.27
CA TRP A 117 8.66 -22.23 -0.15
C TRP A 117 7.33 -22.90 -0.53
N LEU A 118 6.78 -22.59 -1.72
CA LEU A 118 5.56 -23.22 -2.23
C LEU A 118 5.75 -24.71 -2.55
N GLN A 119 6.89 -25.11 -3.12
CA GLN A 119 7.18 -26.53 -3.37
C GLN A 119 7.25 -27.34 -2.07
N ASN A 120 7.90 -26.79 -1.04
CA ASN A 120 7.99 -27.43 0.28
C ASN A 120 6.60 -27.60 0.93
N GLN A 121 5.66 -26.70 0.67
CA GLN A 121 4.27 -26.80 1.14
C GLN A 121 3.47 -27.88 0.38
N MET A 122 3.74 -28.08 -0.91
CA MET A 122 3.04 -29.08 -1.73
C MET A 122 3.57 -30.51 -1.53
N GLU A 123 4.84 -30.67 -1.15
CA GLU A 123 5.46 -31.99 -0.91
C GLU A 123 5.17 -32.57 0.48
N THR A 124 4.53 -31.81 1.38
CA THR A 124 4.12 -32.33 2.69
C THR A 124 2.89 -33.24 2.52
N PRO A 125 2.97 -34.56 2.77
CA PRO A 125 1.82 -35.44 2.65
C PRO A 125 0.85 -35.13 3.78
N GLN A 126 -0.32 -34.61 3.43
CA GLN A 126 -1.41 -34.37 4.35
C GLN A 126 -2.04 -35.71 4.76
N SER A 127 -1.42 -36.42 5.71
CA SER A 127 -2.03 -37.58 6.37
C SER A 127 -2.99 -37.14 7.47
N ALA A 128 -4.27 -37.05 7.14
CA ALA A 128 -5.37 -37.70 7.87
C ALA A 128 -6.69 -37.26 7.23
N GLU A 129 -7.33 -38.21 6.54
CA GLU A 129 -8.67 -38.10 6.00
C GLU A 129 -9.68 -37.74 7.10
N GLU A 130 -10.33 -36.59 6.97
CA GLU A 130 -11.67 -36.40 7.53
C GLU A 130 -12.64 -36.26 6.34
N LYS A 131 -13.33 -37.37 6.07
CA LYS A 131 -14.33 -37.52 5.02
C LYS A 131 -15.53 -36.62 5.34
N VAL A 132 -15.54 -35.40 4.82
CA VAL A 132 -16.77 -34.60 4.71
C VAL A 132 -17.41 -34.93 3.37
N GLU A 133 -18.52 -35.65 3.41
CA GLU A 133 -19.36 -35.98 2.27
C GLU A 133 -19.98 -34.69 1.71
N VAL A 134 -19.34 -34.12 0.69
CA VAL A 134 -19.85 -32.97 -0.04
C VAL A 134 -20.99 -33.45 -0.95
N GLN A 135 -22.19 -32.95 -0.66
CA GLN A 135 -23.37 -33.11 -1.51
C GLN A 135 -23.09 -32.55 -2.91
N GLN A 136 -23.36 -33.37 -3.92
CA GLN A 136 -23.09 -33.09 -5.33
C GLN A 136 -23.81 -31.81 -5.80
N ALA A 137 -23.03 -30.85 -6.31
CA ALA A 137 -23.55 -29.71 -7.07
C ALA A 137 -24.20 -30.20 -8.39
N PRO A 138 -25.26 -29.53 -8.90
CA PRO A 138 -25.97 -29.99 -10.08
C PRO A 138 -25.09 -29.96 -11.34
N ALA A 139 -25.30 -30.97 -12.19
CA ALA A 139 -24.60 -31.16 -13.45
C ALA A 139 -24.77 -29.96 -14.39
N TYR A 140 -23.67 -29.23 -14.64
CA TYR A 140 -23.61 -28.26 -15.73
C TYR A 140 -23.45 -29.02 -17.06
N LYS A 141 -24.31 -28.69 -18.03
CA LYS A 141 -24.23 -29.22 -19.39
C LYS A 141 -22.92 -28.76 -20.03
N THR A 142 -22.07 -29.72 -20.39
CA THR A 142 -20.85 -29.47 -21.16
C THR A 142 -21.20 -29.18 -22.61
N VAL A 143 -21.09 -27.92 -23.05
CA VAL A 143 -21.10 -27.57 -24.48
C VAL A 143 -19.68 -27.69 -25.02
N SER A 144 -19.49 -28.62 -25.94
CA SER A 144 -18.23 -28.89 -26.63
C SER A 144 -17.85 -27.75 -27.57
N TYR A 145 -16.95 -26.86 -27.14
CA TYR A 145 -16.17 -26.03 -28.05
C TYR A 145 -14.93 -26.80 -28.52
N ARG A 146 -15.12 -27.62 -29.56
CA ARG A 146 -14.00 -28.04 -30.40
C ARG A 146 -13.60 -26.84 -31.25
N LYS A 147 -12.38 -26.34 -30.98
CA LYS A 147 -11.56 -25.42 -31.79
C LYS A 147 -11.92 -23.92 -31.73
N ILE A 148 -11.47 -23.24 -30.67
CA ILE A 148 -10.99 -21.84 -30.73
C ILE A 148 -9.66 -21.79 -29.97
N GLY A 149 -8.68 -21.08 -30.52
CA GLY A 149 -7.24 -21.22 -30.23
C GLY A 149 -6.83 -20.94 -28.78
N LEU A 150 -5.89 -21.76 -28.32
CA LEU A 150 -5.07 -21.57 -27.12
C LEU A 150 -4.13 -20.38 -27.31
N LEU A 151 -4.50 -19.22 -26.77
CA LEU A 151 -3.60 -18.14 -26.35
C LEU A 151 -4.47 -17.13 -25.58
N GLY A 152 -4.40 -17.13 -24.24
CA GLY A 152 -5.03 -16.06 -23.46
C GLY A 152 -5.68 -16.39 -22.12
N PHE A 153 -5.42 -17.53 -21.47
CA PHE A 153 -6.10 -17.86 -20.19
C PHE A 153 -5.21 -18.42 -19.07
N VAL A 154 -3.99 -17.89 -18.92
CA VAL A 154 -3.19 -18.11 -17.68
C VAL A 154 -2.92 -16.79 -16.93
N SER A 155 -3.07 -15.64 -17.57
CA SER A 155 -2.74 -14.33 -17.00
C SER A 155 -3.74 -13.83 -15.95
N ALA A 156 -5.05 -14.05 -16.11
CA ALA A 156 -6.03 -13.51 -15.15
C ALA A 156 -5.92 -14.14 -13.75
N ALA A 157 -5.59 -15.43 -13.65
CA ALA A 157 -5.48 -16.11 -12.35
C ALA A 157 -4.22 -15.68 -11.59
N LEU A 158 -3.10 -15.48 -12.28
CA LEU A 158 -1.84 -15.01 -11.68
C LEU A 158 -1.89 -13.53 -11.33
N ILE A 159 -2.54 -12.69 -12.16
CA ILE A 159 -2.76 -11.27 -11.86
C ILE A 159 -3.71 -11.12 -10.67
N LEU A 160 -4.81 -11.90 -10.59
CA LEU A 160 -5.67 -11.89 -9.41
C LEU A 160 -4.93 -12.39 -8.17
N LEU A 161 -4.08 -13.42 -8.27
CA LEU A 161 -3.25 -13.88 -7.15
C LEU A 161 -2.22 -12.84 -6.69
N ALA A 162 -1.54 -12.16 -7.62
CA ALA A 162 -0.61 -11.09 -7.30
C ALA A 162 -1.31 -9.88 -6.68
N VAL A 163 -2.50 -9.52 -7.17
CA VAL A 163 -3.33 -8.47 -6.57
C VAL A 163 -3.86 -8.91 -5.19
N PHE A 164 -4.22 -10.18 -4.99
CA PHE A 164 -4.69 -10.68 -3.69
C PHE A 164 -3.57 -10.84 -2.65
N LEU A 165 -2.34 -11.13 -3.08
CA LEU A 165 -1.16 -11.28 -2.22
C LEU A 165 -0.45 -9.94 -1.95
N ASN A 166 -0.57 -8.96 -2.85
CA ASN A 166 0.04 -7.63 -2.74
C ASN A 166 -0.96 -6.53 -2.34
N GLN A 167 -2.24 -6.87 -2.17
CA GLN A 167 -3.16 -6.02 -1.43
C GLN A 167 -2.76 -6.09 0.05
N GLU A 168 -2.25 -4.97 0.58
CA GLU A 168 -2.54 -4.66 1.97
C GLU A 168 -4.04 -4.88 2.15
N PRO A 169 -4.47 -5.74 3.10
CA PRO A 169 -5.88 -6.04 3.24
C PRO A 169 -6.60 -4.72 3.39
N ALA A 170 -7.49 -4.41 2.44
CA ALA A 170 -8.34 -3.23 2.53
C ALA A 170 -8.86 -3.17 3.97
N PRO A 171 -8.76 -2.02 4.67
CA PRO A 171 -9.15 -1.93 6.07
C PRO A 171 -10.52 -2.56 6.19
N ALA A 172 -10.64 -3.65 6.96
CA ALA A 172 -11.84 -4.45 6.97
C ALA A 172 -13.03 -3.51 7.22
N PRO A 173 -13.96 -3.36 6.26
CA PRO A 173 -15.07 -2.43 6.42
C PRO A 173 -15.86 -2.90 7.64
N GLY A 174 -15.92 -2.07 8.68
CA GLY A 174 -16.78 -2.35 9.83
C GLY A 174 -16.11 -2.44 11.20
N TRP A 175 -14.79 -2.24 11.35
CA TRP A 175 -14.14 -2.35 12.66
C TRP A 175 -13.19 -1.19 13.01
N GLY A 176 -13.13 -0.84 14.30
CA GLY A 176 -12.35 0.28 14.83
C GLY A 176 -12.73 1.62 14.22
N TRP A 177 -11.71 2.40 13.87
CA TRP A 177 -11.86 3.74 13.26
C TRP A 177 -12.19 3.71 11.76
N ASN A 178 -12.11 2.55 11.12
CA ASN A 178 -12.42 2.36 9.70
C ASN A 178 -13.94 2.21 9.45
N ARG A 179 -14.78 2.34 10.48
CA ARG A 179 -16.25 2.32 10.32
C ARG A 179 -16.75 3.62 9.69
N PRO A 180 -17.72 3.53 8.74
CA PRO A 180 -18.42 4.71 8.27
C PRO A 180 -19.00 5.51 9.44
N GLY A 181 -18.73 6.82 9.48
CA GLY A 181 -19.22 7.72 10.52
C GLY A 181 -18.48 7.66 11.86
N ALA A 182 -17.45 6.83 12.01
CA ALA A 182 -16.68 6.75 13.27
C ALA A 182 -16.02 8.08 13.66
N LEU A 183 -15.65 8.90 12.66
CA LEU A 183 -14.90 10.13 12.86
C LEU A 183 -15.71 11.42 12.68
N THR A 184 -16.95 11.31 12.19
CA THR A 184 -17.79 12.46 11.80
C THR A 184 -18.95 12.68 12.76
N ALA A 185 -18.96 12.03 13.92
CA ALA A 185 -20.01 12.22 14.91
C ALA A 185 -19.98 13.65 15.45
N ASP A 186 -21.12 14.32 15.46
CA ASP A 186 -21.27 15.66 16.04
C ASP A 186 -21.41 15.54 17.57
N ILE A 187 -20.28 15.46 18.26
CA ILE A 187 -20.17 15.28 19.72
C ILE A 187 -19.01 16.12 20.30
N PRO A 188 -19.05 16.47 21.59
CA PRO A 188 -17.97 17.22 22.25
C PRO A 188 -16.62 16.51 22.21
N ALA A 189 -15.52 17.27 22.26
CA ALA A 189 -14.15 16.76 22.20
C ALA A 189 -13.83 15.63 23.21
N PRO A 190 -14.23 15.72 24.50
CA PRO A 190 -14.01 14.63 25.45
C PRO A 190 -14.74 13.34 25.06
N GLU A 191 -15.99 13.45 24.61
CA GLU A 191 -16.80 12.31 24.17
C GLU A 191 -16.23 11.70 22.89
N TYR A 192 -15.73 12.53 21.98
CA TYR A 192 -15.06 12.09 20.77
C TYR A 192 -13.83 11.22 21.07
N LEU A 193 -12.92 11.69 21.91
CA LEU A 193 -11.71 10.93 22.28
C LEU A 193 -12.05 9.64 23.03
N ASN A 194 -13.07 9.64 23.89
CA ASN A 194 -13.54 8.42 24.54
C ASN A 194 -14.12 7.41 23.52
N LYS A 195 -14.91 7.85 22.54
CA LYS A 195 -15.38 6.97 21.46
C LYS A 195 -14.24 6.39 20.62
N LEU A 196 -13.18 7.17 20.37
CA LEU A 196 -11.99 6.65 19.70
C LEU A 196 -11.31 5.57 20.56
N ALA A 197 -11.22 5.79 21.87
CA ALA A 197 -10.67 4.81 22.81
C ALA A 197 -11.50 3.52 22.83
N ASP A 198 -12.82 3.62 22.91
CA ASP A 198 -13.73 2.46 22.90
C ASP A 198 -13.62 1.69 21.57
N SER A 199 -13.48 2.40 20.45
CA SER A 199 -13.26 1.77 19.14
C SER A 199 -11.92 1.02 19.07
N ALA A 200 -10.88 1.52 19.75
CA ALA A 200 -9.60 0.83 19.86
C ALA A 200 -9.66 -0.41 20.77
N GLU A 201 -10.46 -0.36 21.85
CA GLU A 201 -10.65 -1.50 22.76
C GLU A 201 -11.27 -2.72 22.09
N GLU A 202 -12.00 -2.53 20.99
CA GLU A 202 -12.50 -3.68 20.26
C GLU A 202 -11.40 -4.56 19.64
N TRP A 203 -10.12 -4.16 19.73
CA TRP A 203 -8.96 -4.98 19.42
C TRP A 203 -9.10 -6.34 20.13
N PHE A 204 -9.48 -6.28 21.42
CA PHE A 204 -9.63 -7.42 22.32
C PHE A 204 -10.87 -8.29 22.05
N ASN A 205 -11.75 -7.90 21.11
CA ASN A 205 -12.96 -8.67 20.80
C ASN A 205 -12.70 -9.92 19.96
N LYS A 206 -11.51 -10.05 19.35
CA LYS A 206 -11.17 -11.18 18.49
C LYS A 206 -9.81 -11.76 18.88
N PRO A 207 -9.71 -13.07 19.14
CA PRO A 207 -8.44 -13.69 19.45
C PRO A 207 -7.52 -13.76 18.23
N THR A 208 -6.22 -13.71 18.50
CA THR A 208 -5.10 -13.65 17.55
C THR A 208 -4.21 -14.90 17.70
N ASP A 209 -4.85 -16.08 17.77
CA ASP A 209 -4.22 -17.36 18.12
C ASP A 209 -3.26 -17.93 17.07
N THR A 210 -3.14 -17.28 15.91
CA THR A 210 -2.20 -17.67 14.86
C THR A 210 -1.38 -16.46 14.42
N ARG A 211 -0.16 -16.72 13.92
CA ARG A 211 0.70 -15.66 13.37
C ARG A 211 0.00 -14.84 12.29
N ALA A 212 -0.66 -15.51 11.34
CA ALA A 212 -1.39 -14.84 10.26
C ALA A 212 -2.55 -13.99 10.79
N ALA A 213 -3.26 -14.47 11.82
CA ALA A 213 -4.34 -13.70 12.44
C ALA A 213 -3.82 -12.44 13.15
N LEU A 214 -2.74 -12.56 13.92
CA LEU A 214 -2.09 -11.44 14.58
C LEU A 214 -1.57 -10.41 13.57
N GLU A 215 -0.84 -10.86 12.54
CA GLU A 215 -0.33 -9.98 11.49
C GLU A 215 -1.45 -9.22 10.78
N THR A 216 -2.53 -9.92 10.41
CA THR A 216 -3.71 -9.31 9.80
C THR A 216 -4.32 -8.25 10.72
N ARG A 217 -4.45 -8.56 12.02
CA ARG A 217 -5.03 -7.64 12.99
C ARG A 217 -4.16 -6.39 13.20
N LEU A 218 -2.84 -6.56 13.27
CA LEU A 218 -1.87 -5.45 13.36
C LEU A 218 -1.98 -4.54 12.13
N LYS A 219 -1.99 -5.10 10.92
CA LYS A 219 -2.17 -4.32 9.67
C LYS A 219 -3.48 -3.55 9.65
N GLN A 220 -4.59 -4.17 10.08
CA GLN A 220 -5.89 -3.50 10.17
C GLN A 220 -5.89 -2.33 11.18
N PHE A 221 -5.29 -2.51 12.35
CA PHE A 221 -5.19 -1.46 13.35
C PHE A 221 -4.29 -0.32 12.87
N ARG A 222 -3.19 -0.66 12.20
CA ARG A 222 -2.27 0.28 11.56
C ARG A 222 -2.97 1.12 10.47
N ALA A 223 -3.79 0.51 9.63
CA ALA A 223 -4.62 1.25 8.67
C ALA A 223 -5.65 2.17 9.37
N GLY A 224 -6.15 1.75 10.53
CA GLY A 224 -6.95 2.63 11.40
C GLY A 224 -6.18 3.90 11.83
N CYS A 225 -4.91 3.77 12.20
CA CYS A 225 -4.08 4.92 12.59
C CYS A 225 -3.93 5.92 11.43
N GLU A 226 -3.77 5.45 10.20
CA GLU A 226 -3.77 6.28 8.99
C GLU A 226 -5.09 7.03 8.79
N THR A 227 -6.20 6.32 9.00
CA THR A 227 -7.54 6.92 8.89
C THR A 227 -7.73 8.06 9.91
N LEU A 228 -7.20 7.92 11.13
CA LEU A 228 -7.14 9.04 12.07
C LEU A 228 -6.21 10.15 11.58
N ILE A 229 -4.97 9.84 11.20
CA ILE A 229 -3.98 10.85 10.77
C ILE A 229 -4.53 11.77 9.66
N ASN A 230 -5.26 11.20 8.71
CA ASN A 230 -5.79 11.90 7.55
C ASN A 230 -7.14 12.59 7.78
N ALA A 231 -7.81 12.33 8.91
CA ALA A 231 -9.14 12.85 9.16
C ALA A 231 -9.13 14.34 9.60
N PRO A 232 -10.22 15.07 9.33
CA PRO A 232 -10.34 16.48 9.71
C PRO A 232 -10.52 16.70 11.22
N HIS A 233 -11.09 15.74 11.95
CA HIS A 233 -11.38 15.81 13.40
C HIS A 233 -12.07 17.13 13.84
N PRO A 234 -13.25 17.48 13.27
CA PRO A 234 -13.91 18.76 13.53
C PRO A 234 -14.28 18.98 15.00
N GLN A 235 -14.32 17.92 15.81
CA GLN A 235 -14.62 17.95 17.23
C GLN A 235 -13.44 18.45 18.07
N LEU A 236 -12.22 18.48 17.52
CA LEU A 236 -11.00 18.79 18.25
C LEU A 236 -10.47 20.18 17.92
N SER A 237 -9.90 20.85 18.94
CA SER A 237 -9.09 22.05 18.71
C SER A 237 -7.87 21.71 17.84
N ALA A 238 -7.27 22.72 17.19
CA ALA A 238 -6.06 22.51 16.40
C ALA A 238 -4.92 21.87 17.23
N THR A 239 -4.82 22.21 18.52
CA THR A 239 -3.82 21.66 19.43
C THR A 239 -4.10 20.20 19.76
N ASP A 240 -5.35 19.86 20.04
CA ASP A 240 -5.75 18.48 20.35
C ASP A 240 -5.68 17.57 19.12
N ARG A 241 -6.03 18.10 17.95
CA ARG A 241 -5.86 17.42 16.67
C ARG A 241 -4.38 17.13 16.40
N ALA A 242 -3.49 18.12 16.56
CA ALA A 242 -2.05 17.92 16.38
C ALA A 242 -1.52 16.83 17.32
N TRP A 243 -1.90 16.89 18.60
CA TRP A 243 -1.55 15.85 19.57
C TRP A 243 -2.04 14.46 19.12
N LEU A 244 -3.29 14.34 18.64
CA LEU A 244 -3.85 13.06 18.21
C LEU A 244 -3.08 12.50 17.01
N VAL A 245 -2.78 13.35 16.01
CA VAL A 245 -2.03 12.96 14.82
C VAL A 245 -0.61 12.50 15.18
N GLU A 246 0.11 13.26 16.00
CA GLU A 246 1.47 12.89 16.46
C GLU A 246 1.46 11.55 17.20
N ARG A 247 0.46 11.32 18.06
CA ARG A 247 0.32 10.05 18.79
C ARG A 247 0.03 8.89 17.85
N CYS A 248 -0.86 9.07 16.87
CA CYS A 248 -1.18 8.05 15.87
C CYS A 248 0.03 7.69 15.02
N GLN A 249 0.86 8.66 14.63
CA GLN A 249 2.12 8.39 13.91
C GLN A 249 3.09 7.56 14.74
N VAL A 250 3.24 7.86 16.03
CA VAL A 250 4.10 7.08 16.94
C VAL A 250 3.56 5.66 17.14
N TRP A 251 2.23 5.49 17.27
CA TRP A 251 1.63 4.17 17.41
C TRP A 251 1.74 3.35 16.12
N ALA A 252 1.51 3.98 14.96
CA ALA A 252 1.70 3.40 13.64
C ALA A 252 3.12 2.81 13.49
N GLY A 253 4.17 3.60 13.77
CA GLY A 253 5.54 3.11 13.68
C GLY A 253 5.87 1.94 14.63
N LYS A 254 5.22 1.87 15.80
CA LYS A 254 5.37 0.73 16.72
C LYS A 254 4.67 -0.52 16.20
N LEU A 255 3.50 -0.38 15.59
CA LEU A 255 2.79 -1.48 14.93
C LEU A 255 3.60 -2.00 13.73
N ASP A 256 4.16 -1.10 12.91
CA ASP A 256 5.02 -1.46 11.79
C ASP A 256 6.23 -2.29 12.25
N ALA A 257 6.89 -1.87 13.34
CA ALA A 257 7.99 -2.62 13.93
C ALA A 257 7.56 -4.03 14.44
N GLN A 258 6.37 -4.15 15.03
CA GLN A 258 5.84 -5.45 15.47
C GLN A 258 5.50 -6.36 14.28
N ILE A 259 4.92 -5.83 13.21
CA ILE A 259 4.63 -6.57 11.98
C ILE A 259 5.93 -7.13 11.38
N VAL A 260 6.97 -6.28 11.28
CA VAL A 260 8.29 -6.70 10.80
C VAL A 260 8.89 -7.79 11.69
N ALA A 261 8.87 -7.62 13.01
CA ALA A 261 9.40 -8.60 13.95
C ALA A 261 8.67 -9.96 13.86
N LEU A 262 7.34 -9.92 13.74
CA LEU A 262 6.50 -11.11 13.57
C LEU A 262 6.85 -11.87 12.28
N ASN A 263 7.09 -11.15 11.19
CA ASN A 263 7.47 -11.70 9.89
C ASN A 263 8.90 -12.27 9.91
N GLN A 264 9.80 -11.70 10.72
CA GLN A 264 11.16 -12.19 10.92
C GLN A 264 11.27 -13.37 11.89
N GLY A 265 10.16 -13.87 12.44
CA GLY A 265 10.19 -15.06 13.28
C GLY A 265 9.92 -14.83 14.76
N ALA A 266 9.53 -13.64 15.21
CA ALA A 266 9.21 -13.40 16.62
C ALA A 266 8.18 -14.41 17.16
N ASP A 267 8.34 -14.77 18.43
CA ASP A 267 7.43 -15.66 19.14
C ASP A 267 6.01 -15.07 19.17
N LEU A 268 5.02 -15.87 18.79
CA LEU A 268 3.64 -15.42 18.65
C LEU A 268 3.08 -14.90 19.97
N LYS A 269 3.29 -15.64 21.07
CA LYS A 269 2.73 -15.29 22.38
C LYS A 269 3.32 -13.98 22.90
N THR A 270 4.60 -13.77 22.68
CA THR A 270 5.29 -12.53 23.05
C THR A 270 4.82 -11.36 22.20
N ALA A 271 4.74 -11.52 20.87
CA ALA A 271 4.27 -10.48 19.96
C ALA A 271 2.81 -10.08 20.24
N ASP A 272 1.95 -11.06 20.53
CA ASP A 272 0.55 -10.83 20.90
C ASP A 272 0.42 -10.03 22.20
N ALA A 273 1.16 -10.41 23.23
CA ALA A 273 1.19 -9.68 24.50
C ALA A 273 1.74 -8.26 24.37
N GLU A 274 2.73 -8.04 23.51
CA GLU A 274 3.27 -6.71 23.21
C GLU A 274 2.27 -5.83 22.45
N ALA A 275 1.54 -6.40 21.49
CA ALA A 275 0.46 -5.73 20.79
C ALA A 275 -0.65 -5.30 21.76
N ASP A 276 -1.12 -6.23 22.59
CA ASP A 276 -2.10 -5.97 23.65
C ASP A 276 -1.66 -4.84 24.59
N ALA A 277 -0.41 -4.86 25.03
CA ALA A 277 0.14 -3.84 25.90
C ALA A 277 0.22 -2.47 25.20
N LEU A 278 0.53 -2.44 23.90
CA LEU A 278 0.52 -1.22 23.10
C LEU A 278 -0.90 -0.64 22.98
N ILE A 279 -1.89 -1.47 22.67
CA ILE A 279 -3.28 -1.02 22.55
C ILE A 279 -3.82 -0.50 23.87
N ARG A 280 -3.55 -1.16 25.00
CA ARG A 280 -3.93 -0.64 26.34
C ARG A 280 -3.36 0.75 26.60
N LYS A 281 -2.06 0.94 26.34
CA LYS A 281 -1.39 2.24 26.52
C LYS A 281 -1.98 3.33 25.62
N LEU A 282 -2.38 2.98 24.40
CA LEU A 282 -3.04 3.89 23.47
C LEU A 282 -4.41 4.30 23.99
N VAL A 283 -5.24 3.34 24.39
CA VAL A 283 -6.56 3.58 24.98
C VAL A 283 -6.46 4.48 26.21
N ASP A 284 -5.51 4.20 27.11
CA ASP A 284 -5.26 5.03 28.29
C ASP A 284 -4.85 6.46 27.91
N ALA A 285 -4.02 6.62 26.88
CA ALA A 285 -3.61 7.95 26.42
C ALA A 285 -4.79 8.77 25.87
N LEU A 286 -5.69 8.14 25.10
CA LEU A 286 -6.91 8.78 24.59
C LEU A 286 -7.85 9.19 25.74
N ARG A 287 -8.11 8.28 26.68
CA ARG A 287 -8.95 8.55 27.86
C ARG A 287 -8.38 9.65 28.74
N ASN A 288 -7.07 9.62 29.00
CA ASN A 288 -6.41 10.67 29.76
C ASN A 288 -6.51 12.01 29.05
N ARG A 289 -6.28 12.05 27.73
CA ARG A 289 -6.42 13.31 26.97
C ARG A 289 -7.84 13.84 27.04
N ALA A 290 -8.86 12.98 26.94
CA ALA A 290 -10.27 13.34 27.05
C ALA A 290 -10.60 14.10 28.36
N THR A 291 -9.89 13.84 29.46
CA THR A 291 -10.09 14.59 30.73
C THR A 291 -9.50 16.00 30.73
N THR A 292 -8.65 16.31 29.75
CA THR A 292 -7.87 17.55 29.68
C THR A 292 -8.19 18.43 28.48
N VAL A 293 -8.95 17.92 27.50
CA VAL A 293 -9.36 18.70 26.33
C VAL A 293 -10.47 19.68 26.69
N SER A 294 -10.50 20.80 25.99
CA SER A 294 -11.47 21.89 26.15
C SER A 294 -12.33 22.06 24.92
#